data_AF-A0A5B2WGD4-F1
#
_entry.id   AF-A0A5B2WGD4-F1
#
_cell.length_a   1.000
_cell.length_b   1.000
_cell.length_c   1.000
_cell.angle_alpha   90.00
_cell.angle_beta   90.00
_cell.angle_gamma   90.00
#
_symmetry.space_group_name_H-M   'P 1'
#
loop_
_entity.id
_entity.type
_entity.pdbx_description
1 polymer ?
#
loop_
_entity_poly.entity_id
_entity_poly.type
_entity_poly.pdbx_seq_one_letter_code
_entity_poly.pdbx_strand_id
1 'polypeptide(L)'
;MTAGPAEDTEAGRTVDDGFLERLLVAMEQVGNGNFRRRLVVSGSDLPARVAQAFNDIADRNQFLVGELVRLRTAVGVEGQLSHRIDPNVGPGGWTLAAESVNELIEDLTRPTDELSRVLAAVAEGDLSQRMSVQFSGHQQRGEFVTLGRTVNELLEKLSLFASEVTRVAREVGTEGILGGQADVPGVAGVWRDLTNSVNLMAGNLTS
;
A
#
# COMPACT_ATOMS: atom_id res chain seq x y z
N MET A 1 -67.41 -19.89 47.65
CA MET A 1 -66.14 -20.20 48.32
C MET A 1 -65.29 -20.95 47.29
N THR A 2 -64.77 -20.22 46.30
CA THR A 2 -63.39 -19.68 46.21
C THR A 2 -62.38 -20.77 45.86
N ALA A 3 -62.26 -21.00 44.55
CA ALA A 3 -61.20 -21.75 43.91
C ALA A 3 -60.02 -20.81 43.56
N GLY A 4 -58.81 -21.26 43.87
CA GLY A 4 -57.56 -20.95 43.15
C GLY A 4 -56.84 -19.64 43.46
N PRO A 5 -55.67 -19.69 44.15
CA PRO A 5 -54.61 -18.73 43.92
C PRO A 5 -53.80 -19.19 42.69
N ALA A 6 -53.85 -18.43 41.60
CA ALA A 6 -52.83 -18.48 40.57
C ALA A 6 -51.98 -17.21 40.73
N GLU A 7 -51.07 -17.24 41.70
CA GLU A 7 -49.87 -16.41 41.66
C GLU A 7 -49.00 -16.95 40.51
N ASP A 8 -49.31 -16.50 39.30
CA ASP A 8 -48.38 -16.60 38.17
C ASP A 8 -47.17 -15.73 38.53
N THR A 9 -46.19 -16.40 39.14
CA THR A 9 -44.92 -15.81 39.51
C THR A 9 -44.17 -15.56 38.21
N GLU A 10 -44.19 -14.31 37.75
CA GLU A 10 -43.14 -13.75 36.89
C GLU A 10 -41.82 -13.84 37.66
N ALA A 11 -41.25 -15.05 37.74
CA ALA A 11 -39.88 -15.27 38.15
C ALA A 11 -39.01 -14.64 37.08
N GLY A 12 -38.67 -13.36 37.28
CA GLY A 12 -37.70 -12.64 36.48
C GLY A 12 -36.49 -13.53 36.30
N ARG A 13 -36.19 -13.91 35.05
CA ARG A 13 -34.99 -14.67 34.69
C ARG A 13 -33.79 -13.78 35.01
N THR A 14 -33.33 -13.83 36.25
CA THR A 14 -32.13 -13.15 36.70
C THR A 14 -30.94 -13.79 36.01
N VAL A 15 -30.13 -12.97 35.33
CA VAL A 15 -28.84 -13.42 34.82
C VAL A 15 -28.00 -13.82 36.03
N ASP A 16 -27.50 -15.06 36.04
CA ASP A 16 -26.64 -15.58 37.10
C ASP A 16 -25.37 -14.72 37.24
N ASP A 17 -25.06 -14.27 38.46
CA ASP A 17 -23.87 -13.46 38.75
C ASP A 17 -22.59 -14.21 38.32
N GLY A 18 -22.58 -15.54 38.43
CA GLY A 18 -21.48 -16.37 37.95
C GLY A 18 -21.26 -16.29 36.44
N PHE A 19 -22.32 -16.09 35.63
CA PHE A 19 -22.18 -15.83 34.20
C PHE A 19 -21.56 -14.45 33.94
N LEU A 20 -21.99 -13.42 34.67
CA LEU A 20 -21.48 -12.06 34.52
C LEU A 20 -19.99 -11.98 34.87
N GLU A 21 -19.54 -12.65 35.93
CA GLU A 21 -18.12 -12.76 36.28
C GLU A 21 -17.30 -13.44 35.18
N ARG A 22 -17.80 -14.56 34.63
CA ARG A 22 -17.13 -15.25 33.52
C ARG A 22 -17.07 -14.38 32.26
N LEU A 23 -18.13 -13.64 31.96
CA LEU A 23 -18.18 -12.71 30.84
C LEU A 23 -17.18 -11.57 31.04
N LEU A 24 -17.13 -10.95 32.23
CA LEU A 24 -16.18 -9.89 32.56
C LEU A 24 -14.74 -10.37 32.36
N VAL A 25 -14.36 -11.51 32.95
CA VAL A 25 -13.02 -12.08 32.79
C VAL A 25 -12.72 -12.35 31.32
N ALA A 26 -13.69 -12.86 30.56
CA ALA A 26 -13.48 -13.12 29.14
C ALA A 26 -13.30 -11.82 28.32
N MET A 27 -14.06 -10.76 28.65
CA MET A 27 -13.91 -9.44 28.06
C MET A 27 -12.57 -8.80 28.41
N GLU A 28 -12.10 -8.90 29.66
CA GLU A 28 -10.76 -8.43 30.06
C GLU A 28 -9.65 -9.16 29.29
N GLN A 29 -9.77 -10.47 29.10
CA GLN A 29 -8.81 -11.24 28.31
C GLN A 29 -8.77 -10.79 26.84
N VAL A 30 -9.94 -10.62 26.22
CA VAL A 30 -10.05 -10.10 24.84
C VAL A 30 -9.53 -8.67 24.74
N GLY A 31 -9.84 -7.81 25.71
CA GLY A 31 -9.33 -6.44 25.80
C GLY A 31 -7.80 -6.38 25.91
N ASN A 32 -7.18 -7.39 26.53
CA ASN A 32 -5.74 -7.57 26.61
C ASN A 32 -5.13 -8.33 25.41
N GLY A 33 -5.90 -8.54 24.34
CA GLY A 33 -5.43 -9.16 23.10
C GLY A 33 -5.49 -10.69 23.05
N ASN A 34 -6.01 -11.36 24.09
CA ASN A 34 -6.22 -12.81 24.07
C ASN A 34 -7.54 -13.17 23.38
N PHE A 35 -7.54 -13.12 22.05
CA PHE A 35 -8.69 -13.46 21.22
C PHE A 35 -8.97 -14.96 21.11
N ARG A 36 -8.21 -15.83 21.79
CA ARG A 36 -8.49 -17.28 21.84
C ARG A 36 -9.45 -17.67 22.96
N ARG A 37 -9.76 -16.75 23.88
CA ARG A 37 -10.71 -17.00 24.96
C ARG A 37 -12.11 -17.19 24.38
N ARG A 38 -12.80 -18.25 24.80
CA ARG A 38 -14.20 -18.53 24.44
C ARG A 38 -15.04 -18.73 25.69
N LEU A 39 -16.31 -18.31 25.60
CA LEU A 39 -17.35 -18.64 26.56
C LEU A 39 -18.05 -19.93 26.12
N VAL A 40 -18.45 -20.75 27.08
CA VAL A 40 -19.23 -21.96 26.80
C VAL A 40 -20.65 -21.53 26.43
N VAL A 41 -21.14 -22.02 25.29
CA VAL A 41 -22.52 -21.79 24.83
C VAL A 41 -23.35 -23.00 25.24
N SER A 42 -24.25 -22.81 26.21
CA SER A 42 -25.12 -23.87 26.72
C SER A 42 -26.56 -23.38 26.72
N GLY A 43 -27.45 -24.07 26.00
CA GLY A 43 -28.86 -23.69 25.87
C GLY A 43 -29.12 -22.64 24.79
N SER A 44 -30.27 -21.99 24.86
CA SER A 44 -30.74 -21.00 23.87
C SER A 44 -31.30 -19.73 24.51
N ASP A 45 -30.98 -19.51 25.79
CA ASP A 45 -31.41 -18.36 26.57
C ASP A 45 -30.50 -17.14 26.31
N LEU A 46 -30.75 -16.04 27.05
CA LEU A 46 -29.97 -14.82 26.88
C LEU A 46 -28.47 -15.03 27.16
N PRO A 47 -28.05 -15.69 28.26
CA PRO A 47 -26.64 -16.05 28.48
C PRO A 47 -26.00 -16.81 27.31
N ALA A 48 -26.68 -17.81 26.74
CA ALA A 48 -26.16 -18.54 25.58
C ALA A 48 -25.95 -17.63 24.36
N ARG A 49 -26.91 -16.73 24.09
CA ARG A 49 -26.82 -15.75 22.98
C ARG A 49 -25.70 -14.73 23.19
N VAL A 50 -25.50 -14.26 24.42
CA VAL A 50 -24.40 -13.36 24.77
C VAL A 50 -23.06 -14.08 24.64
N ALA A 51 -22.95 -15.32 25.10
CA ALA A 51 -21.75 -16.14 24.95
C ALA A 51 -21.41 -16.36 23.46
N GLN A 52 -22.41 -16.64 22.62
CA GLN A 52 -22.22 -16.77 21.18
C GLN A 52 -21.74 -15.46 20.56
N ALA A 53 -22.40 -14.33 20.85
CA ALA A 53 -22.01 -13.03 20.32
C ALA A 53 -20.58 -12.64 20.75
N PHE A 54 -20.20 -12.94 21.99
CA PHE A 54 -18.82 -12.77 22.47
C PHE A 54 -17.83 -13.62 21.66
N ASN A 55 -18.14 -14.91 21.45
CA ASN A 55 -17.28 -15.81 20.69
C ASN A 55 -17.13 -15.34 19.24
N ASP A 56 -18.21 -14.90 18.59
CA ASP A 56 -18.18 -14.37 17.23
C ASP A 56 -17.29 -13.12 17.13
N ILE A 57 -17.33 -12.23 18.13
CA ILE A 57 -16.44 -11.05 18.20
C ILE A 57 -14.98 -11.48 18.37
N ALA A 58 -14.73 -12.45 19.26
CA ALA A 58 -13.39 -12.98 19.48
C ALA A 58 -12.82 -13.65 18.22
N ASP A 59 -13.63 -14.41 17.48
CA ASP A 59 -13.26 -15.04 16.21
C ASP A 59 -12.90 -13.99 15.15
N ARG A 60 -13.69 -12.92 15.00
CA ARG A 60 -13.41 -11.82 14.06
C ARG A 60 -12.13 -11.08 14.40
N ASN A 61 -11.91 -10.76 15.68
CA ASN A 61 -10.68 -10.12 16.13
C ASN A 61 -9.46 -11.01 15.86
N GLN A 62 -9.56 -12.31 16.16
CA GLN A 62 -8.49 -13.26 15.89
C GLN A 62 -8.18 -13.36 14.39
N PHE A 63 -9.21 -13.39 13.56
CA PHE A 63 -9.07 -13.44 12.11
C PHE A 63 -8.38 -12.18 11.56
N LEU A 64 -8.86 -10.99 11.91
CA LEU A 64 -8.28 -9.72 11.45
C LEU A 64 -6.82 -9.56 11.86
N VAL A 65 -6.48 -9.89 13.11
CA VAL A 65 -5.08 -9.85 13.55
C VAL A 65 -4.23 -10.84 12.76
N GLY A 66 -4.74 -12.03 12.48
CA GLY A 66 -4.09 -13.01 11.63
C GLY A 66 -3.84 -12.48 10.21
N GLU A 67 -4.86 -11.86 9.60
CA GLU A 67 -4.77 -11.27 8.26
C GLU A 67 -3.77 -10.12 8.19
N LEU A 68 -3.73 -9.24 9.21
CA LEU A 68 -2.75 -8.17 9.28
C LEU A 68 -1.31 -8.70 9.39
N VAL A 69 -1.09 -9.77 10.17
CA VAL A 69 0.23 -10.41 10.29
C VAL A 69 0.64 -11.10 8.99
N ARG A 70 -0.30 -11.81 8.34
CA ARG A 70 -0.07 -12.43 7.03
C ARG A 70 0.29 -11.38 5.99
N LEU A 71 -0.49 -10.31 5.92
CA LEU A 71 -0.30 -9.23 4.96
C LEU A 71 1.02 -8.49 5.16
N ARG A 72 1.40 -8.21 6.42
CA ARG A 72 2.72 -7.66 6.75
C ARG A 72 3.84 -8.53 6.19
N THR A 73 3.70 -9.86 6.26
CA THR A 73 4.73 -10.79 5.77
C THR A 73 4.78 -10.78 4.25
N ALA A 74 3.63 -10.91 3.58
CA ALA A 74 3.54 -10.92 2.13
C ALA A 74 4.05 -9.60 1.50
N VAL A 75 3.57 -8.45 1.99
CA VAL A 75 3.93 -7.14 1.43
C VAL A 75 5.31 -6.69 1.92
N GLY A 76 5.59 -6.82 3.22
CA GLY A 76 6.79 -6.24 3.83
C GLY A 76 8.04 -7.10 3.75
N VAL A 77 7.91 -8.43 3.64
CA VAL A 77 9.05 -9.36 3.58
C VAL A 77 9.19 -9.96 2.19
N GLU A 78 8.08 -10.41 1.60
CA GLU A 78 8.10 -11.10 0.30
C GLU A 78 7.94 -10.14 -0.89
N GLY A 79 7.62 -8.86 -0.65
CA GLY A 79 7.44 -7.86 -1.70
C GLY A 79 6.19 -8.06 -2.57
N GLN A 80 5.25 -8.89 -2.13
CA GLN A 80 4.04 -9.24 -2.88
C GLN A 80 2.95 -8.18 -2.67
N LEU A 81 3.09 -7.05 -3.37
CA LEU A 81 2.22 -5.88 -3.26
C LEU A 81 0.77 -6.11 -3.72
N SER A 82 0.46 -7.28 -4.31
CA SER A 82 -0.89 -7.65 -4.76
C SER A 82 -1.74 -8.35 -3.69
N HIS A 83 -1.15 -8.73 -2.55
CA HIS A 83 -1.90 -9.37 -1.48
C HIS A 83 -2.85 -8.38 -0.80
N ARG A 84 -4.04 -8.86 -0.46
CA ARG A 84 -5.12 -8.10 0.17
C ARG A 84 -5.69 -8.89 1.35
N ILE A 85 -6.33 -8.19 2.29
CA ILE A 85 -7.16 -8.79 3.34
C ILE A 85 -8.45 -9.29 2.72
N ASP A 86 -8.93 -10.45 3.15
CA ASP A 86 -10.26 -10.95 2.75
C ASP A 86 -11.36 -9.96 3.19
N PRO A 87 -12.23 -9.47 2.27
CA PRO A 87 -13.31 -8.54 2.63
C PRO A 87 -14.37 -9.17 3.55
N ASN A 88 -14.43 -10.50 3.67
CA ASN A 88 -15.40 -11.23 4.49
C ASN A 88 -15.02 -11.29 6.00
N VAL A 89 -14.35 -10.25 6.52
CA VAL A 89 -13.99 -10.11 7.95
C VAL A 89 -15.22 -9.93 8.87
N GLY A 90 -16.37 -9.58 8.30
CA GLY A 90 -17.63 -9.34 9.02
C GLY A 90 -18.33 -8.09 8.51
N PRO A 91 -19.59 -7.86 8.91
CA PRO A 91 -20.39 -6.77 8.37
C PRO A 91 -20.01 -5.39 8.95
N GLY A 92 -20.39 -4.34 8.24
CA GLY A 92 -20.33 -2.95 8.72
C GLY A 92 -18.91 -2.44 8.86
N GLY A 93 -18.55 -1.98 10.07
CA GLY A 93 -17.24 -1.38 10.33
C GLY A 93 -16.06 -2.33 10.08
N TRP A 94 -16.27 -3.65 10.15
CA TRP A 94 -15.24 -4.63 9.83
C TRP A 94 -14.91 -4.66 8.35
N THR A 95 -15.93 -4.74 7.48
CA THR A 95 -15.75 -4.64 6.02
C THR A 95 -15.01 -3.35 5.68
N LEU A 96 -15.48 -2.22 6.24
CA LEU A 96 -14.86 -0.92 6.00
C LEU A 96 -13.38 -0.88 6.42
N ALA A 97 -13.02 -1.50 7.54
CA ALA A 97 -11.63 -1.56 7.98
C ALA A 97 -10.75 -2.39 7.02
N ALA A 98 -11.23 -3.55 6.56
CA ALA A 98 -10.51 -4.37 5.59
C ALA A 98 -10.38 -3.66 4.23
N GLU A 99 -11.45 -3.03 3.76
CA GLU A 99 -11.45 -2.23 2.53
C GLU A 99 -10.49 -1.05 2.63
N SER A 100 -10.49 -0.32 3.75
CA SER A 100 -9.57 0.81 3.96
C SER A 100 -8.10 0.37 3.90
N VAL A 101 -7.75 -0.77 4.50
CA VAL A 101 -6.38 -1.30 4.42
C VAL A 101 -6.05 -1.71 2.98
N ASN A 102 -6.98 -2.35 2.28
CA ASN A 102 -6.79 -2.74 0.88
C ASN A 102 -6.63 -1.53 -0.05
N GLU A 103 -7.39 -0.47 0.15
CA GLU A 103 -7.28 0.81 -0.56
C GLU A 103 -5.93 1.47 -0.30
N LEU A 104 -5.46 1.51 0.95
CA LEU A 104 -4.14 2.03 1.28
C LEU A 104 -3.02 1.26 0.57
N ILE A 105 -3.10 -0.07 0.52
CA ILE A 105 -2.10 -0.88 -0.21
C ILE A 105 -2.16 -0.55 -1.70
N GLU A 106 -3.35 -0.42 -2.27
CA GLU A 106 -3.54 -0.07 -3.66
C GLU A 106 -2.99 1.33 -4.00
N ASP A 107 -3.18 2.31 -3.10
CA ASP A 107 -2.64 3.66 -3.23
C ASP A 107 -1.10 3.68 -3.18
N LEU A 108 -0.47 2.80 -2.40
CA LEU A 108 0.99 2.68 -2.31
C LEU A 108 1.60 1.85 -3.46
N THR A 109 0.87 0.85 -3.96
CA THR A 109 1.36 -0.06 -5.00
C THR A 109 1.39 0.62 -6.36
N ARG A 110 0.36 1.40 -6.70
CA ARG A 110 0.24 2.06 -8.01
C ARG A 110 1.46 2.91 -8.42
N PRO A 111 1.98 3.84 -7.58
CA PRO A 111 3.18 4.61 -7.93
C PRO A 111 4.43 3.74 -8.10
N THR A 112 4.51 2.62 -7.39
CA THR A 112 5.66 1.69 -7.44
C THR A 112 5.64 0.90 -8.75
N ASP A 113 4.47 0.45 -9.19
CA ASP A 113 4.29 -0.20 -10.49
C ASP A 113 4.57 0.76 -11.64
N GLU A 114 4.09 2.01 -11.54
CA GLU A 114 4.37 3.04 -12.55
C GLU A 114 5.88 3.35 -12.65
N LEU A 115 6.54 3.49 -11.51
CA LEU A 115 7.99 3.69 -11.49
C LEU A 115 8.71 2.51 -12.14
N SER A 116 8.32 1.28 -11.82
CA SER A 116 8.89 0.07 -12.40
C SER A 116 8.70 0.03 -13.92
N ARG A 117 7.51 0.40 -14.42
CA ARG A 117 7.22 0.51 -15.86
C ARG A 117 8.13 1.53 -16.55
N VAL A 118 8.26 2.72 -15.96
CA VAL A 118 9.10 3.79 -16.52
C VAL A 118 10.58 3.39 -16.53
N LEU A 119 11.08 2.78 -15.46
CA LEU A 119 12.46 2.30 -15.39
C LEU A 119 12.75 1.19 -16.40
N ALA A 120 11.79 0.27 -16.62
CA ALA A 120 11.91 -0.75 -17.66
C ALA A 120 12.02 -0.12 -19.06
N ALA A 121 11.19 0.87 -19.37
CA ALA A 121 11.26 1.58 -20.65
C ALA A 121 12.61 2.31 -20.83
N VAL A 122 13.14 2.94 -19.79
CA VAL A 122 14.46 3.57 -19.81
C VAL A 122 15.56 2.55 -20.08
N ALA A 123 15.48 1.37 -19.46
CA ALA A 123 16.43 0.29 -19.70
C ALA A 123 16.40 -0.22 -21.16
N GLU A 124 15.25 -0.14 -21.81
CA GLU A 124 15.06 -0.42 -23.23
C GLU A 124 15.45 0.76 -24.15
N GLY A 125 15.85 1.90 -23.57
CA GLY A 125 16.26 3.10 -24.30
C GLY A 125 15.12 4.06 -24.64
N ASP A 126 13.89 3.79 -24.21
CA ASP A 126 12.75 4.69 -24.39
C ASP A 126 12.71 5.75 -23.29
N LEU A 127 13.36 6.88 -23.56
CA LEU A 127 13.38 8.07 -22.69
C LEU A 127 12.15 8.98 -22.88
N SER A 128 11.20 8.59 -23.74
CA SER A 128 9.97 9.38 -23.96
C SER A 128 8.89 9.10 -22.90
N GLN A 129 8.97 7.95 -22.22
CA GLN A 129 8.05 7.63 -21.13
C GLN A 129 8.17 8.62 -19.97
N ARG A 130 7.04 8.86 -19.31
CA ARG A 130 6.95 9.73 -18.13
C ARG A 130 6.09 9.07 -17.07
N MET A 131 6.39 9.38 -15.82
CA MET A 131 5.51 9.08 -14.68
C MET A 131 4.22 9.88 -14.83
N SER A 132 3.07 9.20 -14.76
CA SER A 132 1.81 9.91 -14.55
C SER A 132 1.80 10.56 -13.16
N VAL A 133 1.25 11.77 -13.05
CA VAL A 133 0.98 12.46 -11.76
C VAL A 133 -0.51 12.55 -11.45
N GLN A 134 -1.35 11.90 -12.27
CA GLN A 134 -2.79 11.81 -12.11
C GLN A 134 -3.17 10.34 -12.07
N PHE A 135 -3.80 9.89 -10.99
CA PHE A 135 -4.28 8.51 -10.87
C PHE A 135 -5.71 8.51 -10.35
N SER A 136 -6.57 7.73 -10.99
CA SER A 136 -7.96 7.49 -10.56
C SER A 136 -8.81 8.75 -10.32
N GLY A 137 -8.75 9.72 -11.24
CA GLY A 137 -9.59 10.93 -11.19
C GLY A 137 -9.25 11.91 -10.07
N HIS A 138 -8.25 11.60 -9.23
CA HIS A 138 -7.75 12.46 -8.18
C HIS A 138 -6.32 12.84 -8.49
N GLN A 139 -6.01 14.13 -8.40
CA GLN A 139 -4.63 14.57 -8.46
C GLN A 139 -3.91 13.99 -7.24
N GLN A 140 -2.85 13.21 -7.48
CA GLN A 140 -2.01 12.77 -6.37
C GLN A 140 -1.51 14.00 -5.61
N ARG A 141 -1.32 13.87 -4.30
CA ARG A 141 -0.85 14.96 -3.44
C ARG A 141 0.33 14.48 -2.62
N GLY A 142 1.14 15.43 -2.15
CA GLY A 142 2.27 15.12 -1.29
C GLY A 142 3.41 14.41 -2.02
N GLU A 143 3.96 13.37 -1.37
CA GLU A 143 5.25 12.77 -1.72
C GLU A 143 5.27 12.11 -3.10
N PHE A 144 4.17 11.47 -3.53
CA PHE A 144 4.13 10.81 -4.85
C PHE A 144 4.21 11.78 -6.02
N VAL A 145 3.66 12.99 -5.89
CA VAL A 145 3.82 14.03 -6.92
C VAL A 145 5.26 14.49 -7.00
N THR A 146 5.91 14.67 -5.85
CA THR A 146 7.32 15.05 -5.79
C THR A 146 8.18 13.97 -6.44
N LEU A 147 7.95 12.69 -6.11
CA LEU A 147 8.60 11.55 -6.75
C LEU A 147 8.43 11.57 -8.28
N GLY A 148 7.18 11.65 -8.76
CA GLY A 148 6.88 11.67 -10.19
C GLY A 148 7.55 12.83 -10.91
N ARG A 149 7.57 14.03 -10.32
CA ARG A 149 8.26 15.20 -10.87
C ARG A 149 9.77 14.99 -10.93
N THR A 150 10.39 14.54 -9.84
CA THR A 150 11.83 14.28 -9.79
C THR A 150 12.26 13.24 -10.82
N VAL A 151 11.49 12.16 -10.99
CA VAL A 151 11.73 11.15 -12.02
C VAL A 151 11.60 11.77 -13.41
N ASN A 152 10.55 12.54 -13.68
CA ASN A 152 10.35 13.18 -14.98
C ASN A 152 11.48 14.19 -15.32
N GLU A 153 11.95 14.97 -14.35
CA GLU A 153 13.10 15.88 -14.51
C GLU A 153 14.40 15.11 -14.80
N LEU A 154 14.61 13.95 -14.16
CA LEU A 154 15.75 13.08 -14.46
C LEU A 154 15.67 12.57 -15.91
N LEU A 155 14.50 12.11 -16.35
CA LEU A 155 14.29 11.59 -17.70
C LEU A 155 14.47 12.68 -18.78
N GLU A 156 14.06 13.90 -18.49
CA GLU A 156 14.28 15.04 -19.37
C GLU A 156 15.78 15.31 -19.56
N LYS A 157 16.56 15.32 -18.46
CA LYS A 157 18.02 15.46 -18.53
C LYS A 157 18.67 14.33 -19.32
N LEU A 158 18.23 13.09 -19.11
CA LEU A 158 18.69 11.93 -19.89
C LEU A 158 18.40 12.09 -21.38
N SER A 159 17.18 12.49 -21.72
CA SER A 159 16.75 12.69 -23.11
C SER A 159 17.56 13.78 -23.80
N LEU A 160 17.81 14.91 -23.11
CA LEU A 160 18.60 16.02 -23.64
C LEU A 160 20.06 15.62 -23.87
N PHE A 161 20.65 14.89 -22.92
CA PHE A 161 22.00 14.38 -23.06
C PHE A 161 22.11 13.41 -24.26
N ALA A 162 21.16 12.47 -24.38
CA ALA A 162 21.15 11.51 -25.49
C ALA A 162 21.02 12.20 -26.86
N SER A 163 20.18 13.23 -26.98
CA SER A 163 20.05 14.01 -28.21
C SER A 163 21.33 14.76 -28.55
N GLU A 164 21.96 15.40 -27.56
CA GLU A 164 23.18 16.20 -27.78
C GLU A 164 24.37 15.33 -28.20
N VAL A 165 24.56 14.18 -27.54
CA VAL A 165 25.62 13.23 -27.92
C VAL A 165 25.38 12.69 -29.33
N THR A 166 24.14 12.36 -29.68
CA THR A 166 23.81 11.88 -31.03
C THR A 166 24.05 12.94 -32.09
N ARG A 167 23.69 14.20 -31.79
CA ARG A 167 23.91 15.35 -32.69
C ARG A 167 25.40 15.55 -32.95
N VAL A 168 26.21 15.66 -31.90
CA VAL A 168 27.67 15.88 -32.02
C VAL A 168 28.35 14.73 -32.75
N ALA A 169 27.98 13.49 -32.43
CA ALA A 169 28.54 12.31 -33.11
C ALA A 169 28.24 12.33 -34.62
N ARG A 170 27.04 12.79 -35.02
CA ARG A 170 26.66 12.93 -36.42
C ARG A 170 27.40 14.09 -37.11
N GLU A 171 27.43 15.26 -36.50
CA GLU A 171 28.09 16.46 -37.04
C GLU A 171 29.58 16.21 -37.30
N VAL A 172 30.28 15.71 -36.28
CA VAL A 172 31.73 15.51 -36.33
C VAL A 172 32.10 14.24 -37.11
N GLY A 173 31.36 13.15 -36.89
CA GLY A 173 31.71 11.84 -37.44
C GLY A 173 31.21 11.56 -38.85
N THR A 174 30.02 12.08 -39.21
CA THR A 174 29.38 11.78 -40.51
C THR A 174 29.38 12.98 -41.44
N GLU A 175 29.05 14.17 -40.93
CA GLU A 175 28.92 15.39 -41.74
C GLU A 175 30.25 16.13 -41.90
N GLY A 176 31.29 15.75 -41.15
CA GLY A 176 32.62 16.34 -41.21
C GLY A 176 32.65 17.80 -40.72
N ILE A 177 31.64 18.22 -39.96
CA ILE A 177 31.55 19.55 -39.37
C ILE A 177 32.47 19.55 -38.14
N LEU A 178 33.66 20.12 -38.34
CA LEU A 178 34.68 20.25 -37.30
C LEU A 178 34.27 21.34 -36.29
N GLY A 179 34.35 21.00 -35.01
CA GLY A 179 34.13 21.95 -33.90
C GLY A 179 32.76 21.85 -33.23
N GLY A 180 31.91 20.89 -33.62
CA GLY A 180 30.66 20.59 -32.93
C GLY A 180 30.90 20.22 -31.46
N GLN A 181 30.24 20.92 -30.54
CA GLN A 181 30.30 20.66 -29.11
C GLN A 181 28.90 20.38 -28.56
N ALA A 182 28.83 19.45 -27.62
CA ALA A 182 27.63 19.16 -26.84
C ALA A 182 27.49 20.26 -25.80
N ASP A 183 26.30 20.85 -25.75
CA ASP A 183 25.90 21.79 -24.69
C ASP A 183 24.64 21.27 -24.02
N VAL A 184 24.77 20.82 -22.77
CA VAL A 184 23.67 20.26 -22.00
C VAL A 184 23.46 21.16 -20.78
N PRO A 185 22.45 22.04 -20.80
CA PRO A 185 22.14 22.96 -19.70
C PRO A 185 21.97 22.26 -18.35
N GLY A 186 22.58 22.83 -17.31
CA GLY A 186 22.35 22.42 -15.91
C GLY A 186 22.94 21.06 -15.51
N VAL A 187 23.87 20.50 -16.30
CA VAL A 187 24.60 19.28 -15.93
C VAL A 187 25.66 19.55 -14.87
N ALA A 188 25.79 18.63 -13.92
CA ALA A 188 26.79 18.64 -12.87
C ALA A 188 27.27 17.21 -12.56
N GLY A 189 28.40 17.08 -11.87
CA GLY A 189 29.01 15.78 -11.55
C GLY A 189 29.31 14.96 -12.81
N VAL A 190 28.97 13.66 -12.77
CA VAL A 190 29.22 12.70 -13.86
C VAL A 190 28.70 13.20 -15.21
N TRP A 191 27.54 13.87 -15.24
CA TRP A 191 26.96 14.40 -16.48
C TRP A 191 27.85 15.45 -17.15
N ARG A 192 28.42 16.35 -16.35
CA ARG A 192 29.34 17.37 -16.87
C ARG A 192 30.64 16.75 -17.38
N ASP A 193 31.15 15.76 -16.66
CA ASP A 193 32.39 15.08 -17.04
C ASP A 193 32.22 14.30 -18.35
N LEU A 194 31.05 13.69 -18.57
CA LEU A 194 30.69 13.04 -19.83
C LEU A 194 30.55 14.05 -20.98
N THR A 195 29.85 15.18 -20.78
CA THR A 195 29.75 16.24 -21.80
C THR A 195 31.15 16.76 -22.19
N ASN A 196 32.01 17.01 -21.20
CA ASN A 196 33.39 17.44 -21.44
C ASN A 196 34.18 16.37 -22.22
N SER A 197 33.99 15.09 -21.91
CA SER A 197 34.66 13.99 -22.60
C SER A 197 34.24 13.91 -24.08
N VAL A 198 32.94 14.07 -24.36
CA VAL A 198 32.42 14.15 -25.75
C VAL A 198 33.03 15.34 -26.49
N ASN A 199 33.10 16.51 -25.85
CA ASN A 199 33.70 17.71 -26.44
C ASN A 199 35.20 17.57 -26.70
N LEU A 200 35.94 16.90 -25.81
CA LEU A 200 37.35 16.59 -26.02
C LEU A 200 37.57 15.65 -27.21
N MET A 201 36.74 14.60 -27.34
CA MET A 201 36.81 13.70 -28.50
C MET A 201 36.51 14.43 -29.81
N ALA A 202 35.48 15.29 -29.81
CA ALA A 202 35.12 16.11 -30.97
C ALA A 202 36.25 17.09 -31.35
N GLY A 203 36.86 17.78 -30.37
CA GLY A 203 37.95 18.74 -30.61
C GLY A 203 39.27 18.09 -31.04
N ASN A 204 39.55 16.85 -30.63
CA ASN A 204 40.75 16.13 -31.08
C ASN A 204 40.68 15.72 -32.56
N LEU A 205 39.49 15.65 -33.16
CA LEU A 205 39.31 15.39 -34.59
C LEU A 205 39.47 16.63 -35.48
N THR A 206 39.50 17.82 -34.88
CA THR A 206 39.68 19.09 -35.59
C THR A 206 41.13 19.59 -35.59
N SER A 207 42.00 18.93 -34.82
CA SER A 207 43.37 19.38 -34.52
C SER A 207 44.42 18.73 -35.42
#